data_AF-A0A1S9PET5-F1
#
_entry.id   AF-A0A1S9PET5-F1
#
_cell.length_a   1.000
_cell.length_b   1.000
_cell.length_c   1.000
_cell.angle_alpha   90.00
_cell.angle_beta   90.00
_cell.angle_gamma   90.00
#
_symmetry.space_group_name_H-M   'P 1'
#
loop_
_entity.id
_entity.type
_entity.pdbx_description
1 polymer ?
#
loop_
_entity_poly.entity_id
_entity_poly.type
_entity_poly.pdbx_seq_one_letter_code
_entity_poly.pdbx_strand_id
1 'polypeptide(L)'
;MENLNPADGIDKHAFITENLSNFNCGKGWHELIKSFLSEMIEAGWPVQTQIYGKEKFGKLRISFGNNLNQPMLEIAHKYEAISETVCELCGDAGKHRVINFWEQTLCTNHFLDRYSIINVSAVNFNKVFRVEFEHDYEQLNLYARGFLGLGREELKASFNSPDINYYALLKVIPKLKIEEEDRLYLERFFSGLKGCEICGYKAVHLGVCKYCYNPIWDSNSPSFKHYFNKQSYIKEMQMDWWLDKDDYRKLKDLNETSFEPLPNHKQIFNEDDLKKYIEEQNSNSEN
;
A
#
# COMPACT_ATOMS: atom_id res chain seq x y z
N MET A 1 -61.57 -9.42 -8.19
CA MET A 1 -60.50 -8.52 -7.72
C MET A 1 -59.30 -9.40 -7.44
N GLU A 2 -58.43 -9.53 -8.44
CA GLU A 2 -57.13 -10.18 -8.26
C GLU A 2 -56.30 -9.29 -7.34
N ASN A 3 -55.84 -9.85 -6.22
CA ASN A 3 -54.88 -9.20 -5.34
C ASN A 3 -53.54 -9.15 -6.08
N LEU A 4 -53.27 -8.01 -6.71
CA LEU A 4 -51.92 -7.66 -7.16
C LEU A 4 -51.00 -7.62 -5.94
N ASN A 5 -49.96 -8.44 -5.97
CA ASN A 5 -48.91 -8.48 -4.97
C ASN A 5 -48.11 -7.17 -5.07
N PRO A 6 -47.80 -6.44 -3.99
CA PRO A 6 -47.10 -5.14 -4.06
C PRO A 6 -45.64 -5.20 -4.56
N ALA A 7 -45.18 -6.36 -5.05
CA ALA A 7 -43.79 -6.62 -5.40
C ALA A 7 -43.42 -6.25 -6.85
N ASP A 8 -44.39 -5.90 -7.70
CA ASP A 8 -44.16 -5.71 -9.15
C ASP A 8 -43.66 -4.31 -9.55
N GLY A 9 -42.84 -3.69 -8.70
CA GLY A 9 -42.27 -2.37 -9.00
C GLY A 9 -41.10 -1.98 -8.11
N ILE A 10 -40.33 -2.95 -7.61
CA ILE A 10 -39.08 -2.63 -6.92
C ILE A 10 -38.14 -2.03 -7.97
N ASP A 11 -37.94 -0.72 -7.92
CA ASP A 11 -36.89 -0.06 -8.68
C ASP A 11 -35.54 -0.39 -8.01
N LYS A 12 -35.03 -1.59 -8.31
CA LYS A 12 -33.70 -2.08 -7.92
C LYS A 12 -32.63 -1.06 -8.28
N HIS A 13 -32.81 -0.36 -9.40
CA HIS A 13 -31.89 0.66 -9.85
C HIS A 13 -31.92 1.91 -8.95
N ALA A 14 -33.10 2.39 -8.55
CA ALA A 14 -33.22 3.48 -7.58
C ALA A 14 -32.59 3.11 -6.22
N PHE A 15 -32.90 1.92 -5.69
CA PHE A 15 -32.30 1.46 -4.43
C PHE A 15 -30.77 1.45 -4.47
N ILE A 16 -30.19 0.86 -5.52
CA ILE A 16 -28.74 0.78 -5.70
C ILE A 16 -28.14 2.18 -5.81
N THR A 17 -28.74 3.06 -6.62
CA THR A 17 -28.22 4.41 -6.85
C THR A 17 -28.23 5.24 -5.58
N GLU A 18 -29.32 5.20 -4.82
CA GLU A 18 -29.46 5.93 -3.56
C GLU A 18 -28.46 5.42 -2.52
N ASN A 19 -28.36 4.10 -2.36
CA ASN A 19 -27.50 3.50 -1.34
C ASN A 19 -26.01 3.58 -1.67
N LEU A 20 -25.61 3.62 -2.95
CA LEU A 20 -24.20 3.75 -3.31
C LEU A 20 -23.56 5.00 -2.68
N SER A 21 -24.33 6.09 -2.56
CA SER A 21 -23.86 7.34 -1.94
C SER A 21 -23.66 7.27 -0.41
N ASN A 22 -24.18 6.23 0.25
CA ASN A 22 -24.02 5.99 1.68
C ASN A 22 -22.69 5.29 2.03
N PHE A 23 -21.88 4.95 1.02
CA PHE A 23 -20.58 4.32 1.20
C PHE A 23 -19.46 5.35 1.14
N ASN A 24 -18.75 5.54 2.24
CA ASN A 24 -17.58 6.41 2.30
C ASN A 24 -16.31 5.61 1.94
N CYS A 25 -16.10 5.42 0.64
CA CYS A 25 -14.94 4.74 0.08
C CYS A 25 -14.63 5.27 -1.33
N GLY A 26 -13.51 4.84 -1.89
CA GLY A 26 -13.12 5.17 -3.25
C GLY A 26 -14.01 4.52 -4.33
N LYS A 27 -14.03 5.17 -5.50
CA LYS A 27 -14.87 4.80 -6.66
C LYS A 27 -14.57 3.42 -7.25
N GLY A 28 -13.39 2.88 -7.00
CA GLY A 28 -12.98 1.57 -7.48
C GLY A 28 -13.83 0.43 -6.91
N TRP A 29 -14.43 0.63 -5.73
CA TRP A 29 -15.35 -0.34 -5.13
C TRP A 29 -16.81 -0.15 -5.54
N HIS A 30 -17.16 0.83 -6.39
CA HIS A 30 -18.56 1.09 -6.70
C HIS A 30 -19.26 -0.10 -7.40
N GLU A 31 -18.61 -0.76 -8.35
CA GLU A 31 -19.20 -1.94 -9.01
C GLU A 31 -19.35 -3.12 -8.04
N LEU A 32 -18.37 -3.32 -7.15
CA LEU A 32 -18.44 -4.29 -6.07
C LEU A 32 -19.65 -4.00 -5.15
N ILE A 33 -19.84 -2.75 -4.74
CA ILE A 33 -20.97 -2.33 -3.90
C ILE A 33 -22.31 -2.49 -4.62
N LYS A 34 -22.40 -2.20 -5.92
CA LYS A 34 -23.62 -2.43 -6.71
C LYS A 34 -24.01 -3.91 -6.75
N SER A 35 -23.04 -4.80 -6.91
CA SER A 35 -23.28 -6.25 -6.87
C SER A 35 -23.69 -6.72 -5.47
N PHE A 36 -23.03 -6.20 -4.42
CA PHE A 36 -23.46 -6.41 -3.03
C PHE A 36 -24.92 -6.01 -2.79
N LEU A 37 -25.29 -4.77 -3.15
CA LEU A 37 -26.66 -4.26 -2.97
C LEU A 37 -27.69 -5.08 -3.77
N SER A 38 -27.30 -5.58 -4.95
CA SER A 38 -28.13 -6.46 -5.76
C SER A 38 -28.40 -7.80 -5.08
N GLU A 39 -27.36 -8.46 -4.56
CA GLU A 39 -27.48 -9.72 -3.83
C GLU A 39 -28.26 -9.55 -2.52
N MET A 40 -28.13 -8.40 -1.84
CA MET A 40 -28.91 -8.10 -0.64
C MET A 40 -30.42 -8.01 -0.92
N ILE A 41 -30.84 -7.37 -2.02
CA ILE A 41 -32.26 -7.34 -2.43
C ILE A 41 -32.76 -8.77 -2.66
N GLU A 42 -31.98 -9.59 -3.37
CA GLU A 42 -32.33 -10.98 -3.68
C GLU A 42 -32.42 -11.86 -2.42
N ALA A 43 -31.60 -11.58 -1.42
CA ALA A 43 -31.67 -12.20 -0.08
C ALA A 43 -32.83 -11.68 0.79
N GLY A 44 -33.64 -10.74 0.28
CA GLY A 44 -34.83 -10.22 0.94
C GLY A 44 -34.61 -8.95 1.76
N TRP A 45 -33.56 -8.17 1.47
CA TRP A 45 -33.32 -6.90 2.17
C TRP A 45 -34.46 -5.91 1.88
N PRO A 46 -35.04 -5.26 2.91
CA PRO A 46 -36.11 -4.29 2.69
C PRO A 46 -35.58 -3.05 1.95
N VAL A 47 -36.08 -2.79 0.75
CA VAL A 47 -35.60 -1.69 -0.11
C VAL A 47 -35.84 -0.29 0.47
N GLN A 48 -36.69 -0.16 1.50
CA GLN A 48 -36.88 1.08 2.25
C GLN A 48 -35.81 1.30 3.32
N THR A 49 -34.96 0.31 3.59
CA THR A 49 -33.91 0.36 4.61
C THR A 49 -32.56 0.67 3.95
N GLN A 50 -31.95 1.76 4.37
CA GLN A 50 -30.63 2.16 3.89
C GLN A 50 -29.52 1.26 4.44
N ILE A 51 -28.50 1.02 3.62
CA ILE A 51 -27.26 0.35 4.00
C ILE A 51 -26.13 1.36 3.93
N TYR A 52 -25.26 1.32 4.94
CA TYR A 52 -24.09 2.19 5.02
C TYR A 52 -22.82 1.34 5.00
N GLY A 53 -21.75 1.92 4.50
CA GLY A 53 -20.43 1.31 4.58
C GLY A 53 -19.33 2.33 4.50
N LYS A 54 -18.11 1.89 4.77
CA LYS A 54 -16.92 2.74 4.62
C LYS A 54 -15.68 1.89 4.41
N GLU A 55 -14.64 2.51 3.86
CA GLU A 55 -13.30 1.97 4.01
C GLU A 55 -12.89 2.01 5.49
N LYS A 56 -12.31 0.92 5.98
CA LYS A 56 -11.63 0.86 7.26
C LYS A 56 -10.60 -0.27 7.27
N PHE A 57 -9.34 0.07 7.50
CA PHE A 57 -8.21 -0.87 7.57
C PHE A 57 -7.96 -1.59 6.24
N GLY A 58 -8.00 -0.85 5.15
CA GLY A 58 -7.78 -1.35 3.81
C GLY A 58 -8.93 -2.18 3.24
N LYS A 59 -10.11 -2.13 3.84
CA LYS A 59 -11.26 -2.89 3.34
C LYS A 59 -12.60 -2.24 3.57
N LEU A 60 -13.58 -2.69 2.80
CA LEU A 60 -14.96 -2.34 2.97
C LEU A 60 -15.46 -2.89 4.31
N ARG A 61 -16.08 -2.01 5.10
CA ARG A 61 -16.82 -2.37 6.30
C ARG A 61 -18.25 -1.94 6.17
N ILE A 62 -19.14 -2.91 6.22
CA ILE A 62 -20.57 -2.71 6.02
C ILE A 62 -21.23 -2.59 7.39
N SER A 63 -22.07 -1.57 7.55
CA SER A 63 -22.79 -1.29 8.78
C SER A 63 -24.24 -1.70 8.63
N PHE A 64 -24.67 -2.65 9.46
CA PHE A 64 -26.03 -3.16 9.47
C PHE A 64 -26.76 -2.78 10.75
N GLY A 65 -28.08 -2.60 10.64
CA GLY A 65 -28.98 -2.65 11.80
C GLY A 65 -29.27 -4.09 12.23
N ASN A 66 -30.21 -4.27 13.16
CA ASN A 66 -30.53 -5.59 13.76
C ASN A 66 -31.29 -6.57 12.83
N ASN A 67 -31.30 -6.35 11.51
CA ASN A 67 -32.19 -7.02 10.57
C ASN A 67 -31.50 -8.07 9.68
N LEU A 68 -30.29 -8.53 10.04
CA LEU A 68 -29.55 -9.51 9.26
C LEU A 68 -30.06 -10.93 9.49
N ASN A 69 -30.39 -11.63 8.41
CA ASN A 69 -30.46 -13.09 8.39
C ASN A 69 -29.10 -13.69 8.01
N GLN A 70 -28.96 -15.00 8.14
CA GLN A 70 -27.70 -15.70 7.86
C GLN A 70 -27.21 -15.50 6.40
N PRO A 71 -28.06 -15.65 5.35
CA PRO A 71 -27.65 -15.34 3.98
C PRO A 71 -27.11 -13.92 3.76
N MET A 72 -27.73 -12.90 4.36
CA MET A 72 -27.27 -11.51 4.26
C MET A 72 -25.91 -11.30 4.93
N LEU A 73 -25.67 -11.99 6.05
CA LEU A 73 -24.38 -11.95 6.73
C LEU A 73 -23.27 -12.58 5.86
N GLU A 74 -23.57 -13.69 5.19
CA GLU A 74 -22.64 -14.35 4.27
C GLU A 74 -22.32 -13.46 3.05
N ILE A 75 -23.34 -12.82 2.47
CA ILE A 75 -23.15 -11.84 1.39
C ILE A 75 -22.26 -10.68 1.87
N ALA A 76 -22.51 -10.15 3.07
CA ALA A 76 -21.70 -9.09 3.64
C ALA A 76 -20.23 -9.49 3.74
N HIS A 77 -19.94 -10.64 4.36
CA HIS A 77 -18.59 -11.12 4.56
C HIS A 77 -17.85 -11.35 3.24
N LYS A 78 -18.51 -11.99 2.27
CA LYS A 78 -17.98 -12.16 0.90
C LYS A 78 -17.50 -10.83 0.33
N TYR A 79 -18.35 -9.80 0.31
CA TYR A 79 -18.00 -8.52 -0.30
C TYR A 79 -16.97 -7.70 0.50
N GLU A 80 -16.94 -7.83 1.83
CA GLU A 80 -15.84 -7.29 2.63
C GLU A 80 -14.51 -7.95 2.25
N ALA A 81 -14.49 -9.26 2.00
CA ALA A 81 -13.29 -9.99 1.62
C ALA A 81 -12.84 -9.69 0.17
N ILE A 82 -13.77 -9.59 -0.80
CA ILE A 82 -13.44 -9.13 -2.17
C ILE A 82 -12.78 -7.77 -2.15
N SER A 83 -13.21 -6.86 -1.28
CA SER A 83 -12.66 -5.51 -1.24
C SER A 83 -11.16 -5.46 -0.88
N GLU A 84 -10.63 -6.48 -0.20
CA GLU A 84 -9.20 -6.60 0.16
C GLU A 84 -8.31 -6.93 -1.05
N THR A 85 -8.90 -7.35 -2.17
CA THR A 85 -8.20 -7.73 -3.42
C THR A 85 -8.50 -6.78 -4.59
N VAL A 86 -9.31 -5.75 -4.36
CA VAL A 86 -9.73 -4.78 -5.38
C VAL A 86 -9.23 -3.39 -5.00
N CYS A 87 -8.57 -2.70 -5.92
CA CYS A 87 -8.12 -1.34 -5.70
C CYS A 87 -9.29 -0.40 -5.43
N GLU A 88 -9.27 0.26 -4.27
CA GLU A 88 -10.32 1.18 -3.84
C GLU A 88 -10.48 2.39 -4.80
N LEU A 89 -9.44 2.75 -5.55
CA LEU A 89 -9.44 3.94 -6.42
C LEU A 89 -9.87 3.67 -7.88
N CYS A 90 -9.48 2.53 -8.47
CA CYS A 90 -9.85 2.19 -9.86
C CYS A 90 -10.69 0.93 -10.05
N GLY A 91 -10.70 -0.01 -9.10
CA GLY A 91 -11.39 -1.29 -9.26
C GLY A 91 -10.56 -2.39 -9.93
N ASP A 92 -9.32 -2.11 -10.33
CA ASP A 92 -8.39 -3.16 -10.79
C ASP A 92 -7.93 -4.05 -9.62
N ALA A 93 -7.27 -5.16 -9.92
CA ALA A 93 -6.61 -5.98 -8.91
C ALA A 93 -5.70 -5.12 -8.01
N GLY A 94 -5.95 -5.20 -6.72
CA GLY A 94 -5.23 -4.49 -5.68
C GLY A 94 -4.79 -5.44 -4.60
N LYS A 95 -4.08 -4.89 -3.62
CA LYS A 95 -3.80 -5.61 -2.39
C LYS A 95 -3.66 -4.64 -1.23
N HIS A 96 -3.72 -5.19 -0.03
CA HIS A 96 -3.52 -4.43 1.19
C HIS A 96 -2.14 -3.74 1.18
N ARG A 97 -2.13 -2.42 1.37
CA ARG A 97 -0.94 -1.57 1.45
C ARG A 97 -0.99 -0.74 2.71
N VAL A 98 0.18 -0.49 3.29
CA VAL A 98 0.33 0.48 4.38
C VAL A 98 1.17 1.66 3.87
N ILE A 99 0.57 2.85 3.85
CA ILE A 99 1.21 4.09 3.39
C ILE A 99 1.12 5.10 4.55
N ASN A 100 2.26 5.46 5.15
CA ASN A 100 2.30 6.40 6.27
C ASN A 100 1.31 6.05 7.40
N PHE A 101 1.29 4.78 7.81
CA PHE A 101 0.37 4.21 8.82
C PHE A 101 -1.11 4.16 8.41
N TRP A 102 -1.45 4.50 7.16
CA TRP A 102 -2.77 4.30 6.60
C TRP A 102 -2.83 2.99 5.81
N GLU A 103 -3.76 2.13 6.19
CA GLU A 103 -4.05 0.88 5.52
C GLU A 103 -5.06 1.13 4.39
N GLN A 104 -4.73 0.72 3.16
CA GLN A 104 -5.59 0.90 1.98
C GLN A 104 -5.36 -0.24 0.99
N THR A 105 -6.40 -0.73 0.30
CA THR A 105 -6.22 -1.70 -0.80
C THR A 105 -6.03 -0.96 -2.12
N LEU A 106 -4.83 -1.04 -2.69
CA LEU A 106 -4.46 -0.31 -3.91
C LEU A 106 -3.79 -1.22 -4.94
N CYS A 107 -4.04 -0.94 -6.22
CA CYS A 107 -3.21 -1.44 -7.31
C CYS A 107 -1.84 -0.76 -7.26
N THR A 108 -0.85 -1.33 -7.91
CA THR A 108 0.52 -0.80 -7.83
C THR A 108 0.64 0.62 -8.38
N ASN A 109 -0.06 0.97 -9.45
CA ASN A 109 -0.02 2.34 -9.99
C ASN A 109 -0.48 3.37 -8.94
N HIS A 110 -1.64 3.15 -8.32
CA HIS A 110 -2.17 4.06 -7.30
C HIS A 110 -1.39 4.03 -6.00
N PHE A 111 -0.76 2.89 -5.66
CA PHE A 111 0.19 2.83 -4.55
C PHE A 111 1.38 3.76 -4.83
N LEU A 112 1.96 3.67 -6.03
CA LEU A 112 3.10 4.47 -6.45
C LEU A 112 2.79 5.96 -6.59
N ASP A 113 1.57 6.33 -7.01
CA ASP A 113 1.13 7.73 -7.05
C ASP A 113 1.16 8.42 -5.67
N ARG A 114 1.23 7.66 -4.58
CA ARG A 114 1.39 8.21 -3.22
C ARG A 114 2.85 8.52 -2.86
N TYR A 115 3.81 8.11 -3.68
CA TYR A 115 5.23 8.33 -3.44
C TYR A 115 5.81 9.26 -4.49
N SER A 116 6.63 10.22 -4.07
CA SER A 116 7.39 11.01 -5.02
C SER A 116 8.55 10.16 -5.54
N ILE A 117 8.78 10.18 -6.85
CA ILE A 117 9.96 9.55 -7.45
C ILE A 117 11.05 10.60 -7.57
N ILE A 118 12.15 10.40 -6.84
CA ILE A 118 13.30 11.30 -6.89
C ILE A 118 14.16 10.91 -8.09
N ASN A 119 14.27 11.82 -9.07
CA ASN A 119 15.28 11.71 -10.11
C ASN A 119 16.62 12.21 -9.56
N VAL A 120 17.42 11.29 -9.02
CA VAL A 120 18.70 11.59 -8.36
C VAL A 120 19.66 12.30 -9.31
N SER A 121 19.73 11.84 -10.57
CA SER A 121 20.59 12.43 -11.60
C SER A 121 20.24 13.89 -11.94
N ALA A 122 18.99 14.30 -11.72
CA ALA A 122 18.54 15.68 -11.95
C ALA A 122 18.93 16.65 -10.83
N VAL A 123 19.40 16.14 -9.68
CA VAL A 123 19.76 16.99 -8.52
C VAL A 123 21.14 17.62 -8.75
N ASN A 124 21.16 18.95 -8.94
CA ASN A 124 22.39 19.70 -9.12
C ASN A 124 22.94 20.22 -7.78
N PHE A 125 23.78 19.43 -7.12
CA PHE A 125 24.40 19.79 -5.85
C PHE A 125 25.34 21.01 -5.91
N ASN A 126 25.79 21.44 -7.09
CA ASN A 126 26.58 22.67 -7.20
C ASN A 126 25.76 23.92 -6.86
N LYS A 127 24.43 23.87 -7.04
CA LYS A 127 23.50 24.94 -6.67
C LYS A 127 23.07 24.88 -5.21
N VAL A 128 23.28 23.74 -4.55
CA VAL A 128 22.92 23.51 -3.15
C VAL A 128 23.99 24.14 -2.26
N PHE A 129 23.59 25.06 -1.38
CA PHE A 129 24.50 25.72 -0.44
C PHE A 129 24.35 25.20 1.00
N ARG A 130 23.23 24.55 1.32
CA ARG A 130 22.97 23.98 2.65
C ARG A 130 22.15 22.70 2.52
N VAL A 131 22.46 21.74 3.37
CA VAL A 131 21.76 20.46 3.53
C VAL A 131 21.35 20.36 5.00
N GLU A 132 20.10 19.98 5.26
CA GLU A 132 19.61 19.75 6.62
C GLU A 132 18.85 18.43 6.67
N PHE A 133 19.00 17.72 7.78
CA PHE A 133 18.25 16.52 8.09
C PHE A 133 17.25 16.82 9.21
N GLU A 134 16.02 16.35 9.06
CA GLU A 134 14.95 16.46 10.06
C GLU A 134 14.41 15.06 10.39
N HIS A 135 13.71 14.94 11.52
CA HIS A 135 13.01 13.72 11.93
C HIS A 135 13.91 12.46 11.91
N ASP A 136 15.04 12.48 12.61
CA ASP A 136 15.97 11.34 12.69
C ASP A 136 16.40 10.81 11.31
N TYR A 137 16.70 11.74 10.38
CA TYR A 137 17.10 11.46 9.00
C TYR A 137 15.98 10.84 8.13
N GLU A 138 14.73 10.93 8.57
CA GLU A 138 13.57 10.57 7.73
C GLU A 138 13.22 11.67 6.72
N GLN A 139 13.75 12.87 6.88
CA GLN A 139 13.58 13.97 5.93
C GLN A 139 14.91 14.64 5.60
N LEU A 140 15.10 14.94 4.31
CA LEU A 140 16.23 15.68 3.74
C LEU A 140 15.72 16.99 3.15
N ASN A 141 16.33 18.10 3.55
CA ASN A 141 16.08 19.42 3.00
C ASN A 141 17.33 19.93 2.26
N LEU A 142 17.17 20.29 0.98
CA LEU A 142 18.21 20.89 0.15
C LEU A 142 17.87 22.36 -0.09
N TYR A 143 18.81 23.25 0.22
CA TYR A 143 18.65 24.69 0.01
C TYR A 143 19.55 25.17 -1.13
N ALA A 144 18.94 25.82 -2.12
CA ALA A 144 19.62 26.42 -3.26
C ALA A 144 19.31 27.92 -3.35
N ARG A 145 20.22 28.69 -3.96
CA ARG A 145 19.96 30.11 -4.23
C ARG A 145 19.22 30.26 -5.56
N GLY A 146 18.04 30.85 -5.52
CA GLY A 146 17.22 31.20 -6.69
C GLY A 146 17.27 32.70 -7.01
N PHE A 147 16.82 33.06 -8.21
CA PHE A 147 16.59 34.45 -8.60
C PHE A 147 15.18 34.56 -9.19
N LEU A 148 14.28 35.27 -8.50
CA LEU A 148 12.94 35.58 -8.97
C LEU A 148 12.73 37.09 -8.90
N GLY A 149 12.53 37.73 -10.06
CA GLY A 149 11.98 39.07 -10.27
C GLY A 149 12.70 40.28 -9.63
N LEU A 150 12.97 40.25 -8.32
CA LEU A 150 13.38 41.39 -7.51
C LEU A 150 14.40 41.03 -6.40
N GLY A 151 14.91 39.80 -6.28
CA GLY A 151 15.87 39.45 -5.23
C GLY A 151 16.47 38.04 -5.29
N ARG A 152 17.44 37.79 -4.41
CA ARG A 152 17.94 36.44 -4.09
C ARG A 152 16.97 35.81 -3.10
N GLU A 153 16.36 34.69 -3.47
CA GLU A 153 15.54 33.89 -2.56
C GLU A 153 16.19 32.52 -2.31
N GLU A 154 15.89 31.96 -1.14
CA GLU A 154 16.26 30.59 -0.79
C GLU A 154 15.17 29.64 -1.29
N LEU A 155 15.53 28.76 -2.22
CA LEU A 155 14.67 27.67 -2.67
C LEU A 155 14.93 26.46 -1.78
N LYS A 156 13.87 25.93 -1.16
CA LYS A 156 13.90 24.69 -0.36
C LYS A 156 13.26 23.56 -1.15
N ALA A 157 13.97 22.45 -1.30
CA ALA A 157 13.42 21.17 -1.77
C ALA A 157 13.48 20.16 -0.62
N SER A 158 12.36 19.50 -0.35
CA SER A 158 12.21 18.53 0.74
C SER A 158 11.92 17.14 0.20
N PHE A 159 12.57 16.14 0.76
CA PHE A 159 12.47 14.74 0.37
C PHE A 159 12.31 13.89 1.63
N ASN A 160 11.47 12.86 1.58
CA ASN A 160 11.14 12.02 2.73
C ASN A 160 11.58 10.57 2.50
N SER A 161 11.84 9.83 3.57
CA SER A 161 12.27 8.43 3.51
C SER A 161 11.31 7.46 2.81
N PRO A 162 10.00 7.72 2.71
CA PRO A 162 9.12 6.93 1.85
C PRO A 162 9.30 7.21 0.36
N ASP A 163 9.85 8.37 -0.05
CA ASP A 163 10.02 8.71 -1.45
C ASP A 163 10.95 7.72 -2.16
N ILE A 164 10.57 7.34 -3.38
CA ILE A 164 11.34 6.41 -4.20
C ILE A 164 12.69 7.08 -4.53
N ASN A 165 13.77 6.32 -4.34
CA ASN A 165 15.17 6.75 -4.45
C ASN A 165 15.67 7.70 -3.35
N TYR A 166 14.96 7.88 -2.22
CA TYR A 166 15.45 8.67 -1.09
C TYR A 166 16.86 8.25 -0.65
N TYR A 167 17.06 6.95 -0.38
CA TYR A 167 18.37 6.43 0.03
C TYR A 167 19.43 6.51 -1.07
N ALA A 168 19.04 6.64 -2.35
CA ALA A 168 19.98 6.81 -3.45
C ALA A 168 20.47 8.25 -3.48
N LEU A 169 19.55 9.20 -3.27
CA LEU A 169 19.89 10.60 -3.08
C LEU A 169 20.87 10.77 -1.91
N LEU A 170 20.62 10.14 -0.76
CA LEU A 170 21.53 10.22 0.40
C LEU A 170 22.97 9.79 0.09
N LYS A 171 23.16 8.78 -0.78
CA LYS A 171 24.50 8.28 -1.15
C LYS A 171 25.30 9.24 -2.03
N VAL A 172 24.61 10.08 -2.81
CA VAL A 172 25.27 10.98 -3.77
C VAL A 172 25.48 12.39 -3.25
N ILE A 173 24.96 12.72 -2.05
CA ILE A 173 25.20 14.03 -1.43
C ILE A 173 26.71 14.24 -1.26
N PRO A 174 27.30 15.34 -1.77
CA PRO A 174 28.72 15.58 -1.60
C PRO A 174 29.08 15.72 -0.13
N LYS A 175 30.09 14.97 0.33
CA LYS A 175 30.54 14.97 1.73
C LYS A 175 30.88 16.37 2.28
N LEU A 176 31.35 17.26 1.41
CA LEU A 176 31.68 18.66 1.77
C LEU A 176 30.46 19.55 2.02
N LYS A 177 29.23 19.05 1.78
CA LYS A 177 27.97 19.80 1.92
C LYS A 177 27.16 19.40 3.17
N ILE A 178 27.63 18.41 3.91
CA ILE A 178 27.00 17.90 5.12
C ILE A 178 27.93 18.07 6.31
N GLU A 179 27.36 18.23 7.50
CA GLU A 179 28.12 18.32 8.73
C GLU A 179 28.81 16.99 9.05
N GLU A 180 29.89 17.06 9.83
CA GLU A 180 30.70 15.88 10.17
C GLU A 180 29.88 14.82 10.93
N GLU A 181 28.97 15.25 11.80
CA GLU A 181 28.05 14.36 12.52
C GLU A 181 27.12 13.59 11.58
N ASP A 182 26.49 14.29 10.63
CA ASP A 182 25.61 13.68 9.63
C ASP A 182 26.37 12.71 8.73
N ARG A 183 27.60 13.07 8.34
CA ARG A 183 28.47 12.20 7.55
C ARG A 183 28.75 10.89 8.29
N LEU A 184 29.11 10.97 9.57
CA LEU A 184 29.36 9.80 10.40
C LEU A 184 28.10 8.97 10.62
N TYR A 185 26.94 9.61 10.78
CA TYR A 185 25.65 8.93 10.87
C TYR A 185 25.38 8.12 9.59
N LEU A 186 25.44 8.75 8.41
CA LEU A 186 25.16 8.09 7.13
C LEU A 186 26.14 6.94 6.87
N GLU A 187 27.43 7.13 7.18
CA GLU A 187 28.44 6.07 7.07
C GLU A 187 28.10 4.87 7.97
N ARG A 188 27.68 5.11 9.22
CA ARG A 188 27.22 4.05 10.14
C ARG A 188 25.92 3.40 9.68
N PHE A 189 24.96 4.19 9.20
CA PHE A 189 23.69 3.71 8.69
C PHE A 189 23.91 2.72 7.55
N PHE A 190 24.61 3.13 6.50
CA PHE A 190 24.83 2.30 5.30
C PHE A 190 25.75 1.10 5.58
N SER A 191 26.78 1.26 6.41
CA SER A 191 27.64 0.13 6.78
C SER A 191 26.94 -0.89 7.68
N GLY A 192 26.00 -0.44 8.51
CA GLY A 192 25.23 -1.26 9.44
C GLY A 192 24.00 -1.97 8.85
N LEU A 193 23.68 -1.74 7.57
CA LEU A 193 22.55 -2.39 6.92
C LEU A 193 22.71 -3.91 6.90
N LYS A 194 21.65 -4.62 7.26
CA LYS A 194 21.60 -6.09 7.24
C LYS A 194 20.88 -6.59 6.00
N GLY A 195 21.08 -7.87 5.69
CA GLY A 195 20.37 -8.54 4.60
C GLY A 195 18.89 -8.74 4.90
N CYS A 196 18.03 -8.52 3.92
CA CYS A 196 16.62 -8.87 3.97
C CYS A 196 16.37 -10.25 3.34
N GLU A 197 15.82 -11.18 4.13
CA GLU A 197 15.44 -12.52 3.65
C GLU A 197 14.25 -12.48 2.69
N ILE A 198 13.45 -11.40 2.71
CA ILE A 198 12.27 -11.24 1.85
C ILE A 198 12.71 -10.77 0.45
N CYS A 199 13.27 -9.56 0.34
CA CYS A 199 13.54 -8.98 -0.97
C CYS A 199 14.92 -9.31 -1.55
N GLY A 200 15.85 -9.82 -0.73
CA GLY A 200 17.19 -10.17 -1.16
C GLY A 200 18.18 -9.01 -1.27
N TYR A 201 17.93 -7.88 -0.60
CA TYR A 201 18.83 -6.73 -0.58
C TYR A 201 19.37 -6.43 0.81
N LYS A 202 20.57 -5.84 0.88
CA LYS A 202 21.18 -5.32 2.10
C LYS A 202 20.57 -3.96 2.46
N ALA A 203 19.39 -4.01 3.09
CA ALA A 203 18.55 -2.83 3.33
C ALA A 203 17.87 -2.83 4.70
N VAL A 204 18.14 -3.79 5.60
CA VAL A 204 17.48 -3.87 6.90
C VAL A 204 18.13 -2.91 7.89
N HIS A 205 17.32 -2.04 8.49
CA HIS A 205 17.69 -1.12 9.55
C HIS A 205 16.58 -1.06 10.61
N LEU A 206 16.94 -1.15 11.89
CA LEU A 206 16.00 -1.11 13.03
C LEU A 206 14.77 -2.03 12.87
N GLY A 207 14.99 -3.25 12.40
CA GLY A 207 13.91 -4.24 12.30
C GLY A 207 13.03 -4.14 11.05
N VAL A 208 13.30 -3.20 10.14
CA VAL A 208 12.50 -3.03 8.91
C VAL A 208 13.42 -2.97 7.69
N CYS A 209 13.01 -3.59 6.59
CA CYS A 209 13.70 -3.45 5.32
C CYS A 209 13.39 -2.08 4.69
N LYS A 210 14.39 -1.24 4.45
CA LYS A 210 14.22 0.07 3.80
C LYS A 210 14.04 0.02 2.28
N TYR A 211 13.93 -1.19 1.72
CA TYR A 211 13.67 -1.40 0.28
C TYR A 211 12.28 -1.98 0.02
N CYS A 212 11.92 -3.08 0.68
CA CYS A 212 10.59 -3.68 0.54
C CYS A 212 9.62 -3.31 1.67
N TYR A 213 10.04 -2.47 2.63
CA TYR A 213 9.28 -1.99 3.78
C TYR A 213 8.70 -3.06 4.73
N ASN A 214 8.92 -4.34 4.45
CA ASN A 214 8.51 -5.43 5.32
C ASN A 214 9.32 -5.46 6.63
N PRO A 215 8.65 -5.70 7.77
CA PRO A 215 9.33 -5.92 9.04
C PRO A 215 10.10 -7.26 9.00
N ILE A 216 11.19 -7.34 9.75
CA ILE A 216 11.89 -8.61 9.95
C ILE A 216 11.16 -9.44 11.00
N TRP A 217 11.20 -10.76 10.83
CA TRP A 217 10.59 -11.67 11.79
C TRP A 217 11.12 -11.44 13.22
N ASP A 218 10.20 -11.24 14.16
CA ASP A 218 10.48 -11.19 15.59
C ASP A 218 9.50 -12.13 16.32
N SER A 219 10.03 -13.21 16.91
CA SER A 219 9.21 -14.20 17.63
C SER A 219 8.44 -13.64 18.82
N ASN A 220 8.83 -12.46 19.32
CA ASN A 220 8.19 -11.83 20.47
C ASN A 220 7.11 -10.81 20.07
N SER A 221 7.04 -10.41 18.79
CA SER A 221 6.09 -9.40 18.34
C SER A 221 4.69 -10.01 18.13
N PRO A 222 3.62 -9.39 18.67
CA PRO A 222 2.25 -9.84 18.47
C PRO A 222 1.83 -9.91 17.00
N SER A 223 2.43 -9.08 16.14
CA SER A 223 2.13 -9.00 14.71
C SER A 223 2.41 -10.31 13.97
N PHE A 224 3.26 -11.19 14.53
CA PHE A 224 3.63 -12.44 13.89
C PHE A 224 2.91 -13.68 14.43
N LYS A 225 2.00 -13.52 15.41
CA LYS A 225 1.30 -14.65 16.07
C LYS A 225 0.40 -15.46 15.13
N HIS A 226 -0.02 -14.87 14.02
CA HIS A 226 -0.86 -15.54 13.01
C HIS A 226 -0.05 -16.47 12.10
N TYR A 227 1.28 -16.34 12.10
CA TYR A 227 2.16 -17.20 11.33
C TYR A 227 2.61 -18.41 12.15
N PHE A 228 2.52 -19.58 11.53
CA PHE A 228 2.96 -20.83 12.17
C PHE A 228 4.45 -20.80 12.55
N ASN A 229 5.30 -20.22 11.70
CA ASN A 229 6.73 -20.03 11.97
C ASN A 229 7.35 -18.96 11.04
N LYS A 230 8.62 -18.62 11.32
CA LYS A 230 9.44 -17.69 10.53
C LYS A 230 9.46 -18.02 9.03
N GLN A 231 9.59 -19.30 8.67
CA GLN A 231 9.67 -19.69 7.25
C GLN A 231 8.35 -19.43 6.53
N SER A 232 7.23 -19.68 7.19
CA SER A 232 5.89 -19.44 6.63
C SER A 232 5.70 -17.95 6.35
N TYR A 233 6.06 -17.09 7.30
CA TYR A 233 6.07 -15.63 7.11
C TYR A 233 6.99 -15.19 5.96
N ILE A 234 8.24 -15.63 5.96
CA ILE A 234 9.19 -15.24 4.89
C ILE A 234 8.66 -15.69 3.53
N LYS A 235 8.09 -16.90 3.43
CA LYS A 235 7.59 -17.45 2.18
C LYS A 235 6.45 -16.60 1.63
N GLU A 236 5.47 -16.27 2.48
CA GLU A 236 4.35 -15.38 2.13
C GLU A 236 4.84 -14.01 1.68
N MET A 237 5.69 -13.36 2.48
CA MET A 237 6.23 -12.04 2.14
C MET A 237 7.10 -12.06 0.88
N GLN A 238 7.80 -13.16 0.60
CA GLN A 238 8.54 -13.34 -0.65
C GLN A 238 7.61 -13.45 -1.85
N MET A 239 6.49 -14.16 -1.73
CA MET A 239 5.48 -14.25 -2.79
C MET A 239 4.82 -12.88 -3.02
N ASP A 240 4.43 -12.18 -1.95
CA ASP A 240 3.91 -10.82 -2.02
C ASP A 240 4.87 -9.85 -2.71
N TRP A 241 6.14 -9.89 -2.29
CA TRP A 241 7.20 -9.10 -2.88
C TRP A 241 7.45 -9.50 -4.33
N TRP A 242 7.33 -10.77 -4.69
CA TRP A 242 7.53 -11.24 -6.06
C TRP A 242 6.44 -10.74 -7.00
N LEU A 243 5.17 -10.90 -6.59
CA LEU A 243 4.01 -10.37 -7.32
C LEU A 243 4.11 -8.86 -7.49
N ASP A 244 4.58 -8.16 -6.44
CA ASP A 244 4.89 -6.74 -6.50
C ASP A 244 6.05 -6.40 -7.42
N LYS A 245 7.12 -7.19 -7.36
CA LYS A 245 8.36 -6.89 -8.09
C LYS A 245 8.11 -6.89 -9.59
N ASP A 246 7.16 -7.66 -10.10
CA ASP A 246 6.77 -7.56 -11.51
C ASP A 246 6.14 -6.21 -11.85
N ASP A 247 5.42 -5.59 -10.92
CA ASP A 247 4.96 -4.21 -11.08
C ASP A 247 6.08 -3.18 -10.86
N TYR A 248 6.95 -3.34 -9.85
CA TYR A 248 8.12 -2.47 -9.67
C TYR A 248 9.15 -2.61 -10.80
N ARG A 249 9.20 -3.75 -11.51
CA ARG A 249 10.01 -3.93 -12.72
C ARG A 249 9.52 -3.05 -13.87
N LYS A 250 8.24 -2.66 -13.90
CA LYS A 250 7.74 -1.63 -14.83
C LYS A 250 8.37 -0.26 -14.55
N LEU A 251 8.88 -0.04 -13.34
CA LEU A 251 9.64 1.15 -12.92
C LEU A 251 11.16 0.97 -13.01
N LYS A 252 11.68 -0.05 -13.69
CA LYS A 252 13.12 -0.34 -13.74
C LYS A 252 13.94 0.84 -14.28
N ASP A 253 13.33 1.71 -15.09
CA ASP A 253 13.95 2.93 -15.62
C ASP A 253 13.94 4.11 -14.61
N LEU A 254 13.21 3.98 -13.49
CA LEU A 254 13.01 5.01 -12.47
C LEU A 254 13.62 4.63 -11.10
N ASN A 255 13.95 3.35 -10.87
CA ASN A 255 14.44 2.86 -9.58
C ASN A 255 15.96 2.69 -9.59
N GLU A 256 16.67 3.72 -9.12
CA GLU A 256 18.10 3.65 -8.83
C GLU A 256 18.27 2.96 -7.48
N THR A 257 18.25 1.62 -7.45
CA THR A 257 18.32 0.91 -6.17
C THR A 257 19.66 1.20 -5.49
N SER A 258 19.62 1.90 -4.35
CA SER A 258 20.81 2.23 -3.56
C SER A 258 21.31 1.04 -2.75
N PHE A 259 20.51 -0.03 -2.65
CA PHE A 259 20.83 -1.19 -1.84
C PHE A 259 21.50 -2.28 -2.67
N GLU A 260 22.49 -2.93 -2.07
CA GLU A 260 23.24 -4.00 -2.72
C GLU A 260 22.43 -5.31 -2.69
N PRO A 261 22.35 -6.06 -3.80
CA PRO A 261 21.75 -7.38 -3.80
C PRO A 261 22.59 -8.34 -2.96
N LEU A 262 21.94 -9.29 -2.29
CA LEU A 262 22.57 -10.35 -1.53
C LEU A 262 22.87 -11.52 -2.47
N PRO A 263 24.14 -11.89 -2.70
CA PRO A 263 24.50 -12.94 -3.66
C PRO A 263 23.89 -14.32 -3.35
N ASN A 264 23.61 -14.58 -2.08
CA ASN A 264 23.11 -15.86 -1.58
C ASN A 264 21.63 -15.80 -1.16
N HIS A 265 20.88 -14.80 -1.61
CA HIS A 265 19.44 -14.76 -1.36
C HIS A 265 18.75 -15.97 -2.01
N LYS A 266 17.88 -16.63 -1.25
CA LYS A 266 17.15 -17.81 -1.72
C LYS A 266 15.66 -17.53 -1.69
N GLN A 267 15.03 -17.75 -2.83
CA GLN A 267 13.59 -17.90 -2.92
C GLN A 267 13.19 -19.23 -2.28
N ILE A 268 12.22 -19.21 -1.37
CA ILE A 268 11.76 -20.40 -0.62
C ILE A 268 10.36 -20.88 -1.05
N PHE A 269 9.85 -20.34 -2.16
CA PHE A 269 8.61 -20.78 -2.80
C PHE A 269 8.90 -21.22 -4.25
N ASN A 270 8.08 -22.14 -4.77
CA ASN A 270 8.09 -22.55 -6.17
C ASN A 270 6.86 -22.01 -6.93
N GLU A 271 6.74 -22.30 -8.22
CA GLU A 271 5.61 -21.82 -9.03
C GLU A 271 4.25 -22.35 -8.55
N ASP A 272 4.18 -23.58 -8.05
CA ASP A 272 2.95 -24.17 -7.55
C ASP A 272 2.50 -23.50 -6.25
N ASP A 273 3.45 -23.17 -5.37
CA ASP A 273 3.20 -22.36 -4.17
C ASP A 273 2.60 -21.00 -4.56
N LEU A 274 3.15 -20.34 -5.58
CA LEU A 274 2.68 -19.04 -6.03
C LEU A 274 1.27 -19.11 -6.62
N LYS A 275 0.99 -20.13 -7.46
CA LYS A 275 -0.36 -20.35 -8.00
C LYS A 275 -1.37 -20.57 -6.88
N LYS A 276 -1.03 -21.46 -5.95
CA LYS A 276 -1.89 -21.79 -4.83
C LYS A 276 -2.12 -20.58 -3.92
N TYR A 277 -1.10 -19.76 -3.71
CA TYR A 277 -1.22 -18.51 -2.98
C TYR A 277 -2.17 -17.53 -3.68
N ILE A 278 -2.04 -17.34 -5.00
CA ILE A 278 -2.96 -16.50 -5.78
C ILE A 278 -4.40 -17.05 -5.71
N GLU A 279 -4.59 -18.36 -5.85
CA GLU A 279 -5.89 -19.03 -5.72
C GLU A 279 -6.46 -18.84 -4.31
N GLU A 280 -5.66 -18.98 -3.25
CA GLU A 280 -6.07 -18.78 -1.86
C GLU A 280 -6.48 -17.33 -1.61
N GLN A 281 -5.73 -16.34 -2.11
CA GLN A 281 -6.12 -14.93 -2.05
C GLN A 281 -7.45 -14.66 -2.79
N ASN A 282 -7.66 -15.29 -3.95
CA ASN A 282 -8.91 -15.16 -4.71
C ASN A 282 -10.08 -15.92 -4.07
N SER A 283 -9.84 -17.04 -3.40
CA SER A 283 -10.87 -17.85 -2.74
C SER A 283 -11.26 -17.32 -1.35
N ASN A 284 -10.33 -16.67 -0.65
CA ASN A 284 -10.62 -15.91 0.56
C ASN A 284 -11.43 -14.66 0.25
N SER A 285 -11.39 -14.14 -0.98
CA SER A 285 -12.38 -13.16 -1.46
C SER A 285 -13.74 -13.77 -1.83
N GLU A 286 -13.90 -15.08 -1.91
CA GLU A 286 -15.17 -15.73 -2.28
C GLU A 286 -15.93 -16.34 -1.09
N ASN A 287 -15.35 -16.36 0.12
CA ASN A 287 -15.94 -16.86 1.38
C ASN A 287 -16.20 -15.73 2.39
#